data_AF-A0A0R1SEA4-F1
#
_entry.id   AF-A0A0R1SEA4-F1
#
_cell.length_a   1.000
_cell.length_b   1.000
_cell.length_c   1.000
_cell.angle_alpha   90.00
_cell.angle_beta   90.00
_cell.angle_gamma   90.00
#
_symmetry.space_group_name_H-M   'P 1'
#
loop_
_entity.id
_entity.type
_entity.pdbx_description
1 polymer ?
#
loop_
_entity_poly.entity_id
_entity_poly.type
_entity_poly.pdbx_seq_one_letter_code
_entity_poly.pdbx_strand_id
1 'polypeptide(L)'
;MLNKLALGGIKHRFRDYSVLFSGLMIASAIFYMFMTMAMNTKFLEANSPAAATVFIFGFGAVLLAIITVVYIGYANKFLMSMREKEYGMFMMLGSKSSKISKMIFIETFAIGAIASIIGMAVGIVATSFVGDALMKSMDIPAKNFNSFYLPALIATMIFFLVIFILSALRNSISIRMTKVLNLLHKESQPTRIKRNTAWTVIQSILGIIFLGIGYVTMVRFGNSPALIYIGVPIALVTIVLGTYFVINSLTTTVINFLKKRPGVAQKGINNFTLSQLNFRIGDYTKILSMVSIMFALALGAITVGLGFHQQISTIVNGQQYYDANIVNMNDQERDQVDKLTGKKLNEYTYKSDAKNDYFRLSDFKDQPITYNHFNYSSNNILSKTKTTSNPKNEEVQYYLQGSMLGKDRMKKLQFVSDAEYAQIKSEPSKLTFVKTDSF
;
A
#
# COMPACT_ATOMS: atom_id res chain seq x y z
N MET A 1 4.07 44.35 -3.46
CA MET A 1 4.33 44.45 -2.00
C MET A 1 3.98 43.17 -1.23
N LEU A 2 2.75 42.64 -1.31
CA LEU A 2 2.33 41.44 -0.57
C LEU A 2 3.14 40.16 -0.88
N ASN A 3 3.45 39.89 -2.15
CA ASN A 3 4.29 38.73 -2.51
C ASN A 3 5.74 38.88 -1.99
N LYS A 4 6.26 40.11 -1.93
CA LYS A 4 7.61 40.41 -1.41
C LYS A 4 7.66 40.22 0.12
N LEU A 5 6.57 40.55 0.82
CA LEU A 5 6.40 40.28 2.25
C LEU A 5 6.23 38.78 2.55
N ALA A 6 5.45 38.06 1.73
CA ALA A 6 5.28 36.60 1.86
C ALA A 6 6.62 35.87 1.70
N LEU A 7 7.36 36.16 0.62
CA LEU A 7 8.67 35.56 0.35
C LEU A 7 9.75 36.01 1.35
N GLY A 8 9.68 37.26 1.83
CA GLY A 8 10.58 37.79 2.86
C GLY A 8 10.42 37.09 4.22
N GLY A 9 9.20 36.72 4.59
CA GLY A 9 8.91 35.98 5.82
C GLY A 9 9.54 34.58 5.83
N ILE A 10 9.51 33.88 4.69
CA ILE A 10 10.15 32.55 4.53
C ILE A 10 11.66 32.65 4.77
N LYS A 11 12.32 33.68 4.21
CA LYS A 11 13.76 33.87 4.32
C LYS A 11 14.22 34.14 5.76
N HIS A 12 13.44 34.90 6.54
CA HIS A 12 13.82 35.29 7.89
C HIS A 12 13.67 34.17 8.94
N ARG A 13 12.79 33.18 8.69
CA ARG A 13 12.55 32.02 9.57
C ARG A 13 12.93 30.69 8.92
N PHE A 14 13.90 30.71 8.00
CA PHE A 14 14.26 29.56 7.19
C PHE A 14 14.58 28.30 8.01
N ARG A 15 15.19 28.42 9.19
CA ARG A 15 15.53 27.28 10.06
C ARG A 15 14.31 26.51 10.56
N ASP A 16 13.26 27.20 10.96
CA ASP A 16 12.05 26.54 11.46
C ASP A 16 11.22 26.00 10.29
N TYR A 17 11.23 26.72 9.17
CA TYR A 17 10.60 26.29 7.93
C TYR A 17 11.32 25.11 7.27
N SER A 18 12.64 25.00 7.40
CA SER A 18 13.44 23.99 6.69
C SER A 18 13.11 22.57 7.14
N VAL A 19 12.78 22.36 8.42
CA VAL A 19 12.41 21.04 8.95
C VAL A 19 11.08 20.55 8.37
N LEU A 20 10.08 21.44 8.27
CA LEU A 20 8.79 21.08 7.69
C LEU A 20 8.87 20.99 6.17
N PHE A 21 9.64 21.88 5.56
CA PHE A 21 9.94 21.86 4.14
C PHE A 21 10.62 20.54 3.74
N SER A 22 11.63 20.08 4.49
CA SER A 22 12.29 18.80 4.23
C SER A 22 11.31 17.64 4.35
N GLY A 23 10.38 17.72 5.29
CA GLY A 23 9.33 16.73 5.43
C GLY A 23 8.36 16.67 4.24
N LEU A 24 7.91 17.82 3.73
CA LEU A 24 7.10 17.91 2.50
C LEU A 24 7.88 17.41 1.27
N MET A 25 9.16 17.75 1.19
CA MET A 25 10.08 17.28 0.14
C MET A 25 10.18 15.76 0.15
N ILE A 26 10.49 15.15 1.30
CA ILE A 26 10.60 13.70 1.47
C ILE A 26 9.27 13.01 1.15
N ALA A 27 8.14 13.57 1.60
CA ALA A 27 6.82 13.02 1.29
C ALA A 27 6.57 12.95 -0.23
N SER A 28 6.91 14.02 -0.97
CA SER A 28 6.78 14.02 -2.43
C SER A 28 7.79 13.10 -3.13
N ALA A 29 9.00 12.94 -2.59
CA ALA A 29 10.00 12.01 -3.10
C ALA A 29 9.52 10.55 -2.97
N ILE A 30 9.03 10.16 -1.79
CA ILE A 30 8.50 8.81 -1.54
C ILE A 30 7.26 8.55 -2.38
N PHE A 31 6.37 9.54 -2.51
CA PHE A 31 5.18 9.42 -3.35
C PHE A 31 5.55 9.19 -4.82
N TYR A 32 6.46 9.98 -5.37
CA TYR A 32 6.95 9.79 -6.73
C TYR A 32 7.57 8.40 -6.93
N MET A 33 8.42 7.98 -5.99
CA MET A 33 9.10 6.69 -6.04
C MET A 33 8.08 5.53 -6.09
N PHE A 34 7.09 5.56 -5.20
CA PHE A 34 6.03 4.56 -5.17
C PHE A 34 5.19 4.59 -6.46
N MET A 35 4.78 5.77 -6.92
CA MET A 35 3.98 5.91 -8.15
C MET A 35 4.74 5.42 -9.39
N THR A 36 6.07 5.60 -9.43
CA THR A 36 6.90 5.08 -10.52
C THR A 36 6.91 3.56 -10.53
N MET A 37 7.02 2.92 -9.37
CA MET A 37 6.88 1.46 -9.26
C MET A 37 5.48 0.98 -9.64
N ALA A 38 4.45 1.70 -9.19
CA ALA A 38 3.05 1.33 -9.38
C ALA A 38 2.55 1.49 -10.82
N MET A 39 3.14 2.39 -11.61
CA MET A 39 2.64 2.74 -12.94
C MET A 39 3.53 2.27 -14.10
N ASN A 40 4.74 1.76 -13.84
CA ASN A 40 5.66 1.36 -14.89
C ASN A 40 5.17 0.09 -15.60
N THR A 41 4.37 0.25 -16.66
CA THR A 41 3.67 -0.85 -17.34
C THR A 41 4.61 -1.90 -17.90
N LYS A 42 5.74 -1.50 -18.48
CA LYS A 42 6.75 -2.44 -19.02
C LYS A 42 7.34 -3.33 -17.94
N PHE A 43 7.59 -2.77 -16.75
CA PHE A 43 8.06 -3.54 -15.61
C PHE A 43 6.96 -4.49 -15.09
N LEU A 44 5.73 -4.01 -15.00
CA LEU A 44 4.60 -4.79 -14.49
C LEU A 44 4.22 -5.96 -15.41
N GLU A 45 4.16 -5.73 -16.72
CA GLU A 45 3.81 -6.75 -17.73
C GLU A 45 4.87 -7.85 -17.84
N ALA A 46 6.14 -7.50 -17.67
CA ALA A 46 7.25 -8.46 -17.78
C ALA A 46 7.40 -9.36 -16.55
N ASN A 47 6.90 -8.96 -15.38
CA ASN A 47 7.23 -9.60 -14.10
C ASN A 47 6.02 -10.08 -13.28
N SER A 48 4.78 -9.87 -13.75
CA SER A 48 3.62 -10.29 -12.97
C SER A 48 2.38 -10.63 -13.77
N PRO A 49 1.54 -11.58 -13.29
CA PRO A 49 0.15 -11.69 -13.69
C PRO A 49 -0.57 -10.35 -13.47
N ALA A 50 -0.94 -9.69 -14.58
CA ALA A 50 -1.40 -8.29 -14.61
C ALA A 50 -2.52 -7.96 -13.60
N ALA A 51 -3.41 -8.91 -13.26
CA ALA A 51 -4.58 -8.64 -12.41
C ALA A 51 -4.25 -8.39 -10.93
N ALA A 52 -3.41 -9.23 -10.30
CA ALA A 52 -3.14 -9.14 -8.87
C ALA A 52 -2.24 -7.92 -8.54
N THR A 53 -1.28 -7.65 -9.41
CA THR A 53 -0.31 -6.57 -9.19
C THR A 53 -0.92 -5.18 -9.35
N VAL A 54 -1.85 -5.00 -10.30
CA VAL A 54 -2.59 -3.73 -10.42
C VAL A 54 -3.38 -3.43 -9.14
N PHE A 55 -4.01 -4.44 -8.53
CA PHE A 55 -4.73 -4.24 -7.28
C PHE A 55 -3.81 -3.89 -6.11
N ILE A 56 -2.69 -4.60 -5.93
CA ILE A 56 -1.75 -4.37 -4.82
C ILE A 56 -1.13 -2.98 -4.92
N PHE A 57 -0.63 -2.59 -6.09
CA PHE A 57 -0.06 -1.25 -6.29
C PHE A 57 -1.12 -0.14 -6.23
N GLY A 58 -2.32 -0.38 -6.77
CA GLY A 58 -3.43 0.57 -6.68
C GLY A 58 -3.85 0.81 -5.22
N PHE A 59 -4.00 -0.26 -4.44
CA PHE A 59 -4.29 -0.15 -3.01
C PHE A 59 -3.17 0.56 -2.24
N GLY A 60 -1.91 0.19 -2.50
CA GLY A 60 -0.76 0.86 -1.90
C GLY A 60 -0.69 2.35 -2.24
N ALA A 61 -1.06 2.73 -3.47
CA ALA A 61 -1.11 4.14 -3.89
C ALA A 61 -2.19 4.91 -3.12
N VAL A 62 -3.39 4.33 -2.95
CA VAL A 62 -4.47 4.94 -2.15
C VAL A 62 -4.05 5.08 -0.68
N LEU A 63 -3.44 4.04 -0.11
CA LEU A 63 -2.94 4.05 1.26
C LEU A 63 -1.89 5.15 1.45
N LEU A 64 -0.92 5.22 0.56
CA LEU A 64 0.13 6.25 0.58
C LEU A 64 -0.45 7.66 0.39
N ALA A 65 -1.46 7.81 -0.46
CA ALA A 65 -2.17 9.07 -0.63
C ALA A 65 -2.85 9.53 0.67
N ILE A 66 -3.51 8.62 1.40
CA ILE A 66 -4.14 8.94 2.70
C ILE A 66 -3.08 9.38 3.72
N ILE A 67 -1.98 8.62 3.85
CA ILE A 67 -0.88 8.97 4.77
C ILE A 67 -0.33 10.36 4.41
N THR A 68 -0.13 10.62 3.12
CA THR A 68 0.41 11.89 2.62
C THR A 68 -0.55 13.05 2.88
N VAL A 69 -1.86 12.89 2.67
CA VAL A 69 -2.88 13.91 2.97
C VAL A 69 -2.91 14.23 4.47
N VAL A 70 -2.88 13.21 5.33
CA VAL A 70 -2.86 13.40 6.79
C VAL A 70 -1.60 14.15 7.22
N TYR A 71 -0.45 13.74 6.68
CA TYR A 71 0.84 14.36 6.96
C TYR A 71 0.89 15.83 6.50
N ILE A 72 0.52 16.12 5.25
CA ILE A 72 0.49 17.50 4.72
C ILE A 72 -0.50 18.35 5.51
N GLY A 73 -1.66 17.80 5.88
CA GLY A 73 -2.63 18.47 6.72
C GLY A 73 -2.08 18.84 8.11
N TYR A 74 -1.24 17.98 8.69
CA TYR A 74 -0.53 18.26 9.93
C TYR A 74 0.56 19.33 9.73
N ALA A 75 1.45 19.14 8.76
CA ALA A 75 2.55 20.05 8.47
C ALA A 75 2.05 21.48 8.19
N ASN A 76 0.98 21.63 7.41
CA ASN A 76 0.38 22.93 7.10
C ASN A 76 -0.25 23.60 8.33
N LYS A 77 -0.90 22.84 9.22
CA LYS A 77 -1.42 23.41 10.48
C LYS A 77 -0.30 23.87 11.38
N PHE A 78 0.77 23.09 11.48
CA PHE A 78 1.93 23.45 12.28
C PHE A 78 2.60 24.72 11.74
N LEU A 79 2.91 24.77 10.43
CA LEU A 79 3.44 25.96 9.76
C LEU A 79 2.59 27.20 10.00
N MET A 80 1.27 27.06 9.87
CA MET A 80 0.33 28.15 10.14
C MET A 80 0.40 28.62 11.58
N SER A 81 0.39 27.70 12.55
CA SER A 81 0.40 28.02 13.98
C SER A 81 1.62 28.84 14.42
N MET A 82 2.76 28.70 13.73
CA MET A 82 3.96 29.47 14.01
C MET A 82 3.83 30.97 13.70
N ARG A 83 2.85 31.36 12.87
CA ARG A 83 2.74 32.73 12.33
C ARG A 83 1.40 33.40 12.53
N GLU A 84 0.47 32.73 13.20
CA GLU A 84 -0.84 33.30 13.52
C GLU A 84 -0.74 34.61 14.31
N LYS A 85 0.23 34.73 15.23
CA LYS A 85 0.47 35.97 15.98
C LYS A 85 0.97 37.12 15.10
N GLU A 86 1.85 36.83 14.13
CA GLU A 86 2.32 37.82 13.15
C GLU A 86 1.17 38.32 12.28
N TYR A 87 0.33 37.41 11.80
CA TYR A 87 -0.86 37.75 11.02
C TYR A 87 -1.85 38.60 11.83
N GLY A 88 -2.04 38.28 13.12
CA GLY A 88 -2.83 39.09 14.05
C GLY A 88 -2.28 40.52 14.20
N MET A 89 -0.96 40.66 14.34
CA MET A 89 -0.30 41.96 14.45
C MET A 89 -0.48 42.80 13.19
N PHE A 90 -0.32 42.22 12.00
CA PHE A 90 -0.58 42.94 10.74
C PHE A 90 -2.02 43.44 10.63
N MET A 91 -2.99 42.66 11.14
CA MET A 91 -4.39 43.09 11.19
C MET A 91 -4.65 44.20 12.21
N MET A 92 -3.98 44.20 13.36
CA MET A 92 -4.06 45.33 14.31
C MET A 92 -3.52 46.63 13.69
N LEU A 93 -2.46 46.54 12.90
CA LEU A 93 -1.86 47.67 12.19
C LEU A 93 -2.70 48.12 10.97
N GLY A 94 -3.95 47.66 10.84
CA GLY A 94 -4.90 48.11 9.82
C GLY A 94 -4.94 47.27 8.54
N SER A 95 -4.22 46.15 8.45
CA SER A 95 -4.31 45.27 7.28
C SER A 95 -5.67 44.57 7.22
N LYS A 96 -6.37 44.68 6.08
CA LYS A 96 -7.61 43.93 5.84
C LYS A 96 -7.34 42.42 5.90
N SER A 97 -8.22 41.67 6.56
CA SER A 97 -8.15 40.20 6.66
C SER A 97 -8.08 39.51 5.29
N SER A 98 -8.70 40.08 4.26
CA SER A 98 -8.62 39.59 2.87
C SER A 98 -7.21 39.68 2.26
N LYS A 99 -6.44 40.72 2.58
CA LYS A 99 -5.05 40.86 2.10
C LYS A 99 -4.14 39.84 2.77
N ILE A 100 -4.31 39.62 4.08
CA ILE A 100 -3.56 38.61 4.84
C ILE A 100 -3.93 37.19 4.38
N SER A 101 -5.21 36.92 4.20
CA SER A 101 -5.75 35.68 3.63
C SER A 101 -5.11 35.35 2.26
N LYS A 102 -5.00 36.34 1.36
CA LYS A 102 -4.32 36.17 0.06
C LYS A 102 -2.81 35.93 0.21
N MET A 103 -2.15 36.61 1.14
CA MET A 103 -0.73 36.43 1.41
C MET A 103 -0.43 34.99 1.86
N ILE A 104 -1.23 34.47 2.79
CA ILE A 104 -1.10 33.11 3.33
C ILE A 104 -1.36 32.06 2.26
N PHE A 105 -2.34 32.31 1.39
CA PHE A 105 -2.62 31.43 0.26
C PHE A 105 -1.38 31.28 -0.64
N ILE A 106 -0.80 32.41 -1.06
CA ILE A 106 0.38 32.44 -1.94
C ILE A 106 1.56 31.75 -1.27
N GLU A 107 1.78 31.99 0.02
CA GLU A 107 2.88 31.39 0.75
C GLU A 107 2.73 29.87 0.92
N THR A 108 1.57 29.41 1.38
CA THR A 108 1.28 27.97 1.56
C THR A 108 1.46 27.24 0.24
N PHE A 109 0.94 27.82 -0.85
CA PHE A 109 1.07 27.25 -2.19
C PHE A 109 2.52 27.27 -2.68
N ALA A 110 3.25 28.37 -2.52
CA ALA A 110 4.63 28.49 -2.99
C ALA A 110 5.57 27.50 -2.28
N ILE A 111 5.45 27.39 -0.95
CA ILE A 111 6.25 26.45 -0.16
C ILE A 111 5.95 25.01 -0.59
N GLY A 112 4.67 24.67 -0.72
CA GLY A 112 4.26 23.34 -1.15
C GLY A 112 4.72 22.99 -2.56
N ALA A 113 4.57 23.92 -3.51
CA ALA A 113 4.99 23.75 -4.89
C ALA A 113 6.51 23.57 -5.00
N ILE A 114 7.30 24.43 -4.34
CA ILE A 114 8.77 24.32 -4.34
C ILE A 114 9.21 23.02 -3.68
N ALA A 115 8.62 22.65 -2.53
CA ALA A 115 8.93 21.40 -1.85
C ALA A 115 8.63 20.18 -2.74
N SER A 116 7.52 20.21 -3.48
CA SER A 116 7.15 19.13 -4.40
C SER A 116 8.09 19.02 -5.58
N ILE A 117 8.50 20.15 -6.16
CA ILE A 117 9.43 20.16 -7.31
C ILE A 117 10.77 19.56 -6.88
N ILE A 118 11.33 20.04 -5.77
CA ILE A 118 12.60 19.52 -5.25
C ILE A 118 12.45 18.05 -4.83
N GLY A 119 11.36 17.71 -4.16
CA GLY A 119 11.15 16.34 -3.71
C GLY A 119 10.88 15.36 -4.84
N MET A 120 10.23 15.77 -5.95
CA MET A 120 10.17 14.95 -7.16
C MET A 120 11.56 14.75 -7.77
N ALA A 121 12.42 15.77 -7.81
CA ALA A 121 13.80 15.63 -8.28
C ALA A 121 14.60 14.64 -7.40
N VAL A 122 14.49 14.78 -6.08
CA VAL A 122 15.08 13.82 -5.11
C VAL A 122 14.46 12.43 -5.29
N GLY A 123 13.16 12.34 -5.55
CA GLY A 123 12.42 11.10 -5.79
C GLY A 123 12.90 10.36 -7.03
N ILE A 124 13.18 11.06 -8.14
CA ILE A 124 13.76 10.46 -9.35
C ILE A 124 15.08 9.77 -9.02
N VAL A 125 15.96 10.49 -8.32
CA VAL A 125 17.27 9.96 -7.90
C VAL A 125 17.10 8.78 -6.94
N ALA A 126 16.24 8.91 -5.93
CA ALA A 126 15.97 7.84 -4.97
C ALA A 126 15.37 6.58 -5.63
N THR A 127 14.53 6.76 -6.65
CA THR A 127 13.91 5.65 -7.39
C THR A 127 14.93 4.82 -8.14
N SER A 128 16.02 5.43 -8.64
CA SER A 128 17.13 4.67 -9.23
C SER A 128 17.77 3.74 -8.20
N PHE A 129 18.16 4.27 -7.05
CA PHE A 129 18.83 3.46 -6.01
C PHE A 129 17.91 2.39 -5.41
N VAL A 130 16.69 2.75 -5.04
CA VAL A 130 15.74 1.83 -4.39
C VAL A 130 15.20 0.81 -5.41
N GLY A 131 14.95 1.24 -6.65
CA GLY A 131 14.53 0.34 -7.73
C GLY A 131 15.59 -0.71 -8.03
N ASP A 132 16.85 -0.31 -8.18
CA ASP A 132 17.97 -1.22 -8.42
C ASP A 132 18.19 -2.19 -7.26
N ALA A 133 18.13 -1.69 -6.02
CA ALA A 133 18.25 -2.54 -4.83
C ALA A 133 17.12 -3.58 -4.76
N LEU A 134 15.88 -3.19 -5.08
CA LEU A 134 14.73 -4.08 -5.10
C LEU A 134 14.87 -5.15 -6.19
N MET A 135 15.23 -4.75 -7.42
CA MET A 135 15.41 -5.70 -8.53
C MET A 135 16.52 -6.70 -8.24
N LYS A 136 17.64 -6.24 -7.67
CA LYS A 136 18.74 -7.11 -7.23
C LYS A 136 18.31 -8.08 -6.12
N SER A 137 17.45 -7.64 -5.20
CA SER A 137 16.92 -8.52 -4.15
C SER A 137 15.95 -9.57 -4.68
N MET A 138 15.36 -9.36 -5.86
CA MET A 138 14.41 -10.28 -6.48
C MET A 138 15.02 -11.12 -7.62
N ASP A 139 16.31 -10.94 -7.89
CA ASP A 139 17.03 -11.55 -9.02
C ASP A 139 16.37 -11.28 -10.39
N ILE A 140 15.70 -10.13 -10.52
CA ILE A 140 15.03 -9.71 -11.76
C ILE A 140 16.01 -8.86 -12.59
N PRO A 141 16.22 -9.17 -13.88
CA PRO A 141 17.05 -8.35 -14.74
C PRO A 141 16.44 -6.96 -14.91
N ALA A 142 17.19 -5.91 -14.55
CA ALA A 142 16.73 -4.52 -14.52
C ALA A 142 16.41 -3.89 -15.89
N LYS A 143 16.37 -4.68 -16.98
CA LYS A 143 16.30 -4.21 -18.37
C LYS A 143 15.04 -3.39 -18.72
N ASN A 144 13.99 -3.43 -17.89
CA ASN A 144 12.70 -2.80 -18.18
C ASN A 144 12.22 -1.79 -17.12
N PHE A 145 13.02 -1.49 -16.09
CA PHE A 145 12.67 -0.48 -15.10
C PHE A 145 13.24 0.88 -15.49
N ASN A 146 12.39 1.91 -15.43
CA ASN A 146 12.79 3.28 -15.71
C ASN A 146 12.49 4.12 -14.47
N SER A 147 13.54 4.68 -13.88
CA SER A 147 13.44 5.54 -12.70
C SER A 147 12.79 6.88 -13.00
N PHE A 148 12.83 7.32 -14.27
CA PHE A 148 12.11 8.50 -14.75
C PHE A 148 10.87 8.07 -15.53
N TYR A 149 9.72 8.07 -14.86
CA TYR A 149 8.44 7.72 -15.50
C TYR A 149 7.49 8.93 -15.57
N LEU A 150 7.21 9.39 -16.79
CA LEU A 150 6.43 10.61 -17.03
C LEU A 150 4.98 10.52 -16.48
N PRO A 151 4.24 9.41 -16.63
CA PRO A 151 2.90 9.30 -16.02
C PRO A 151 2.92 9.41 -14.49
N ALA A 152 3.94 8.83 -13.82
CA ALA A 152 4.09 8.94 -12.37
C ALA A 152 4.45 10.36 -11.94
N LEU A 153 5.26 11.07 -12.73
CA LEU A 153 5.61 12.46 -12.50
C LEU A 153 4.36 13.35 -12.57
N ILE A 154 3.55 13.19 -13.61
CA ILE A 154 2.31 13.96 -13.81
C ILE A 154 1.32 13.64 -12.68
N ALA A 155 1.12 12.36 -12.35
CA ALA A 155 0.22 11.96 -11.27
C ALA A 155 0.63 12.56 -9.92
N THR A 156 1.93 12.52 -9.60
CA THR A 156 2.50 13.13 -8.39
C THR A 156 2.30 14.65 -8.39
N MET A 157 2.61 15.30 -9.49
CA MET A 157 2.48 16.76 -9.62
C MET A 157 1.03 17.20 -9.44
N ILE A 158 0.07 16.54 -10.08
CA ILE A 158 -1.36 16.83 -9.94
C ILE A 158 -1.81 16.61 -8.50
N PHE A 159 -1.44 15.49 -7.89
CA PHE A 159 -1.83 15.14 -6.52
C PHE A 159 -1.38 16.20 -5.51
N PHE A 160 -0.10 16.57 -5.53
CA PHE A 160 0.43 17.59 -4.62
C PHE A 160 -0.13 18.98 -4.92
N LEU A 161 -0.29 19.35 -6.20
CA LEU A 161 -0.87 20.63 -6.59
C LEU A 161 -2.31 20.78 -6.04
N VAL A 162 -3.15 19.75 -6.19
CA VAL A 162 -4.51 19.74 -5.65
C VAL A 162 -4.50 19.87 -4.13
N ILE A 163 -3.68 19.08 -3.43
CA ILE A 163 -3.62 19.13 -1.96
C ILE A 163 -3.13 20.48 -1.45
N PHE A 164 -2.14 21.09 -2.08
CA PHE A 164 -1.66 22.41 -1.66
C PHE A 164 -2.65 23.52 -1.96
N ILE A 165 -3.40 23.47 -3.06
CA ILE A 165 -4.51 24.39 -3.31
C ILE A 165 -5.58 24.24 -2.20
N LEU A 166 -6.01 23.02 -1.91
CA LEU A 166 -7.01 22.77 -0.86
C LEU A 166 -6.51 23.23 0.52
N SER A 167 -5.24 22.98 0.83
CA SER A 167 -4.62 23.42 2.09
C SER A 167 -4.51 24.94 2.17
N ALA A 168 -4.08 25.60 1.09
CA ALA A 168 -3.98 27.05 1.01
C ALA A 168 -5.36 27.71 1.11
N LEU A 169 -6.38 27.16 0.46
CA LEU A 169 -7.77 27.62 0.57
C LEU A 169 -8.28 27.49 2.01
N ARG A 170 -8.10 26.32 2.64
CA ARG A 170 -8.49 26.08 4.03
C ARG A 170 -7.82 27.09 4.98
N ASN A 171 -6.51 27.31 4.83
CA ASN A 171 -5.74 28.26 5.64
C ASN A 171 -6.26 29.69 5.45
N SER A 172 -6.49 30.08 4.20
CA SER A 172 -7.01 31.38 3.80
C SER A 172 -8.40 31.66 4.40
N ILE A 173 -9.33 30.71 4.28
CA ILE A 173 -10.68 30.78 4.85
C ILE A 173 -10.62 30.85 6.38
N SER A 174 -9.78 30.02 7.02
CA SER A 174 -9.62 30.00 8.47
C SER A 174 -9.26 31.39 9.02
N ILE A 175 -8.32 32.08 8.40
CA ILE A 175 -7.89 33.42 8.84
C ILE A 175 -8.95 34.48 8.57
N ARG A 176 -9.63 34.40 7.42
CA ARG A 176 -10.71 35.34 7.10
C ARG A 176 -11.85 35.28 8.14
N MET A 177 -12.13 34.10 8.68
CA MET A 177 -13.20 33.87 9.65
C MET A 177 -12.76 34.08 11.11
N THR A 178 -11.46 34.19 11.39
CA THR A 178 -10.95 34.32 12.76
C THR A 178 -10.84 35.79 13.17
N LYS A 179 -11.45 36.15 14.32
CA LYS A 179 -11.32 37.50 14.89
C LYS A 179 -9.86 37.80 15.24
N VAL A 180 -9.40 39.02 14.98
CA VAL A 180 -8.03 39.49 15.27
C VAL A 180 -7.63 39.23 16.73
N LEU A 181 -8.55 39.49 17.66
CA LEU A 181 -8.34 39.25 19.09
C LEU A 181 -8.01 37.78 19.39
N ASN A 182 -8.64 36.84 18.69
CA ASN A 182 -8.40 35.40 18.85
C ASN A 182 -7.08 34.96 18.25
N LEU A 183 -6.56 35.65 17.23
CA LEU A 183 -5.24 35.36 16.65
C LEU A 183 -4.11 35.84 17.55
N LEU A 184 -4.29 36.97 18.25
CA LEU A 184 -3.29 37.53 19.16
C LEU A 184 -3.23 36.78 20.50
N HIS A 185 -4.37 36.33 21.00
CA HIS A 185 -4.49 35.64 22.30
C HIS A 185 -4.64 34.13 22.16
N LYS A 186 -4.36 33.54 20.99
CA LYS A 186 -4.59 32.10 20.75
C LYS A 186 -3.82 31.20 21.72
N GLU A 187 -2.65 31.63 22.17
CA GLU A 187 -1.83 30.92 23.17
C GLU A 187 -2.35 31.08 24.61
N SER A 188 -3.12 32.14 24.88
CA SER A 188 -3.61 32.53 26.21
C SER A 188 -5.10 32.24 26.43
N GLN A 189 -5.88 32.00 25.37
CA GLN A 189 -7.28 31.63 25.49
C GLN A 189 -7.41 30.14 25.81
N PRO A 190 -8.05 29.78 26.94
CA PRO A 190 -8.36 28.39 27.21
C PRO A 190 -9.28 27.87 26.10
N THR A 191 -8.92 26.75 25.44
CA THR A 191 -9.94 26.01 24.69
C THR A 191 -10.92 25.45 25.72
N ARG A 192 -11.93 26.25 26.08
CA ARG A 192 -13.06 25.80 26.90
C ARG A 192 -13.90 24.89 26.03
N ILE A 193 -13.41 23.68 25.80
CA ILE A 193 -14.19 22.64 25.16
C ILE A 193 -15.24 22.23 26.21
N LYS A 194 -16.41 22.87 26.18
CA LYS A 194 -17.63 22.31 26.76
C LYS A 194 -17.99 21.09 25.91
N ARG A 195 -17.21 20.00 26.03
CA ARG A 195 -17.53 18.75 25.34
C ARG A 195 -18.60 18.08 26.16
N ASN A 196 -19.79 17.94 25.56
CA ASN A 196 -20.88 17.22 26.19
C ASN A 196 -20.43 15.76 26.39
N THR A 197 -20.47 15.27 27.63
CA THR A 197 -20.07 13.89 27.99
C THR A 197 -20.81 12.86 27.13
N ALA A 198 -22.07 13.13 26.78
CA ALA A 198 -22.87 12.29 25.88
C ALA A 198 -22.22 12.14 24.50
N TRP A 199 -21.68 13.23 23.94
CA TRP A 199 -21.00 13.19 22.64
C TRP A 199 -19.71 12.37 22.68
N THR A 200 -18.96 12.47 23.77
CA THR A 200 -17.75 11.64 23.96
C THR A 200 -18.09 10.15 24.06
N VAL A 201 -19.18 9.80 24.75
CA VAL A 201 -19.66 8.40 24.84
C VAL A 201 -20.10 7.88 23.47
N ILE A 202 -20.87 8.67 22.70
CA ILE A 202 -21.26 8.31 21.33
C ILE A 202 -20.02 8.09 20.46
N GLN A 203 -19.02 8.97 20.55
CA GLN A 203 -17.76 8.82 19.82
C GLN A 203 -17.00 7.55 20.23
N SER A 204 -16.98 7.19 21.52
CA SER A 204 -16.38 5.92 21.97
C SER A 204 -17.07 4.71 21.34
N ILE A 205 -18.40 4.68 21.39
CA ILE A 205 -19.20 3.55 20.87
C ILE A 205 -18.99 3.42 19.36
N LEU A 206 -19.12 4.52 18.61
CA LEU A 206 -18.87 4.54 17.17
C LEU A 206 -17.44 4.12 16.83
N GLY A 207 -16.45 4.55 17.61
CA GLY A 207 -15.06 4.17 17.43
C GLY A 207 -14.86 2.66 17.53
N ILE A 208 -15.42 2.03 18.56
CA ILE A 208 -15.35 0.57 18.75
C ILE A 208 -16.12 -0.17 17.65
N ILE A 209 -17.30 0.31 17.27
CA ILE A 209 -18.09 -0.28 16.17
C ILE A 209 -17.31 -0.24 14.87
N PHE A 210 -16.71 0.89 14.51
CA PHE A 210 -15.92 1.02 13.28
C PHE A 210 -14.68 0.12 13.28
N LEU A 211 -13.95 0.04 14.40
CA LEU A 211 -12.84 -0.91 14.51
C LEU A 211 -13.31 -2.37 14.41
N GLY A 212 -14.45 -2.70 15.03
CA GLY A 212 -15.06 -4.01 14.97
C GLY A 212 -15.48 -4.38 13.55
N ILE A 213 -16.12 -3.47 12.82
CA ILE A 213 -16.47 -3.66 11.40
C ILE A 213 -15.20 -3.92 10.59
N GLY A 214 -14.17 -3.09 10.74
CA GLY A 214 -12.92 -3.26 9.99
C GLY A 214 -12.27 -4.63 10.23
N TYR A 215 -12.21 -5.07 11.50
CA TYR A 215 -11.67 -6.39 11.84
C TYR A 215 -12.53 -7.54 11.32
N VAL A 216 -13.85 -7.47 11.51
CA VAL A 216 -14.79 -8.51 11.04
C VAL A 216 -14.76 -8.61 9.52
N THR A 217 -14.69 -7.48 8.81
CA THR A 217 -14.53 -7.44 7.36
C THR A 217 -13.24 -8.14 6.94
N MET A 218 -12.10 -7.86 7.58
CA MET A 218 -10.85 -8.54 7.25
C MET A 218 -10.88 -10.04 7.54
N VAL A 219 -11.47 -10.47 8.65
CA VAL A 219 -11.60 -11.90 9.00
C VAL A 219 -12.53 -12.65 8.06
N ARG A 220 -13.68 -12.05 7.70
CA ARG A 220 -14.68 -12.71 6.85
C ARG A 220 -14.33 -12.64 5.37
N PHE A 221 -13.84 -11.49 4.89
CA PHE A 221 -13.61 -11.25 3.47
C PHE A 221 -12.17 -11.54 3.05
N GLY A 222 -11.22 -11.61 4.00
CA GLY A 222 -9.82 -11.89 3.71
C GLY A 222 -9.57 -13.30 3.15
N ASN A 223 -10.46 -14.24 3.43
CA ASN A 223 -10.35 -15.61 2.93
C ASN A 223 -10.94 -15.79 1.52
N SER A 224 -11.78 -14.87 1.05
CA SER A 224 -12.47 -14.98 -0.22
C SER A 224 -11.84 -14.09 -1.29
N PRO A 225 -11.28 -14.65 -2.39
CA PRO A 225 -10.60 -13.89 -3.42
C PRO A 225 -11.45 -12.78 -4.06
N ALA A 226 -12.77 -12.95 -4.15
CA ALA A 226 -13.67 -11.93 -4.69
C ALA A 226 -14.01 -10.82 -3.70
N LEU A 227 -14.17 -11.15 -2.41
CA LEU A 227 -14.62 -10.20 -1.39
C LEU A 227 -13.48 -9.32 -0.88
N ILE A 228 -12.22 -9.76 -1.00
CA ILE A 228 -11.05 -8.99 -0.54
C ILE A 228 -10.94 -7.61 -1.23
N TYR A 229 -11.34 -7.53 -2.50
CA TYR A 229 -11.35 -6.28 -3.29
C TYR A 229 -12.26 -5.20 -2.70
N ILE A 230 -13.34 -5.60 -2.02
CA ILE A 230 -14.29 -4.69 -1.36
C ILE A 230 -13.95 -4.57 0.13
N GLY A 231 -13.51 -5.66 0.75
CA GLY A 231 -13.23 -5.73 2.18
C GLY A 231 -12.08 -4.81 2.60
N VAL A 232 -11.01 -4.77 1.81
CA VAL A 232 -9.82 -3.98 2.12
C VAL A 232 -10.12 -2.46 2.16
N PRO A 233 -10.79 -1.85 1.16
CA PRO A 233 -11.21 -0.46 1.23
C PRO A 233 -12.13 -0.13 2.42
N ILE A 234 -13.10 -1.01 2.71
CA ILE A 234 -14.02 -0.83 3.84
C ILE A 234 -13.24 -0.86 5.16
N ALA A 235 -12.36 -1.84 5.33
CA ALA A 235 -11.52 -1.96 6.52
C ALA A 235 -10.62 -0.73 6.68
N LEU A 236 -10.02 -0.24 5.60
CA LEU A 236 -9.18 0.97 5.65
C LEU A 236 -9.95 2.19 6.18
N VAL A 237 -11.13 2.48 5.61
CA VAL A 237 -11.93 3.65 6.01
C VAL A 237 -12.43 3.51 7.44
N THR A 238 -12.98 2.34 7.78
CA THR A 238 -13.54 2.08 9.10
C THR A 238 -12.46 2.07 10.19
N ILE A 239 -11.28 1.49 9.94
CA ILE A 239 -10.17 1.49 10.90
C ILE A 239 -9.66 2.91 11.12
N VAL A 240 -9.42 3.69 10.05
CA VAL A 240 -8.92 5.07 10.20
C VAL A 240 -9.89 5.95 10.99
N LEU A 241 -11.19 5.89 10.66
CA LEU A 241 -12.22 6.63 11.39
C LEU A 241 -12.40 6.12 12.81
N GLY A 242 -12.38 4.80 13.00
CA GLY A 242 -12.48 4.14 14.30
C GLY A 242 -11.35 4.55 15.24
N THR A 243 -10.11 4.48 14.77
CA THR A 243 -8.91 4.92 15.52
C THR A 243 -9.00 6.40 15.89
N TYR A 244 -9.42 7.27 14.96
CA TYR A 244 -9.61 8.69 15.27
C TYR A 244 -10.62 8.89 16.42
N PHE A 245 -11.78 8.25 16.34
CA PHE A 245 -12.82 8.35 17.37
C PHE A 245 -12.38 7.76 18.71
N VAL A 246 -11.76 6.58 18.72
CA VAL A 246 -11.26 5.92 19.93
C VAL A 246 -10.21 6.78 20.61
N ILE A 247 -9.19 7.29 19.90
CA ILE A 247 -8.16 8.12 20.55
C ILE A 247 -8.78 9.39 21.11
N ASN A 248 -9.70 9.99 20.35
CA ASN A 248 -10.32 11.22 20.77
C ASN A 248 -11.26 11.05 21.98
N SER A 249 -11.95 9.93 22.07
CA SER A 249 -12.80 9.64 23.22
C SER A 249 -11.99 9.14 24.42
N LEU A 250 -10.97 8.31 24.20
CA LEU A 250 -10.10 7.77 25.23
C LEU A 250 -9.28 8.87 25.91
N THR A 251 -8.66 9.77 25.14
CA THR A 251 -7.87 10.88 25.68
C THR A 251 -8.72 11.77 26.61
N THR A 252 -9.93 12.13 26.16
CA THR A 252 -10.84 12.97 26.95
C THR A 252 -11.42 12.24 28.16
N THR A 253 -11.72 10.94 28.02
CA THR A 253 -12.24 10.12 29.13
C THR A 253 -11.19 9.90 30.21
N VAL A 254 -9.94 9.61 29.84
CA VAL A 254 -8.82 9.39 30.78
C VAL A 254 -8.57 10.65 31.62
N ILE A 255 -8.49 11.83 31.00
CA ILE A 255 -8.26 13.07 31.74
C ILE A 255 -9.43 13.41 32.67
N ASN A 256 -10.67 13.22 32.21
CA ASN A 256 -11.85 13.42 33.06
C ASN A 256 -11.90 12.43 34.23
N PHE A 257 -11.51 11.17 34.00
CA PHE A 257 -11.43 10.14 35.03
C PHE A 257 -10.37 10.47 36.09
N LEU A 258 -9.18 10.92 35.67
CA LEU A 258 -8.12 11.34 36.58
C LEU A 258 -8.53 12.56 37.43
N LYS A 259 -9.27 13.52 36.86
CA LYS A 259 -9.80 14.67 37.60
C LYS A 259 -10.88 14.30 38.62
N LYS A 260 -11.68 13.28 38.36
CA LYS A 260 -12.74 12.81 39.28
C LYS A 260 -12.21 12.02 40.47
N ARG A 261 -10.98 11.48 40.41
CA ARG A 261 -10.38 10.72 41.52
C ARG A 261 -9.67 11.65 42.50
N PRO A 262 -10.21 11.89 43.71
CA PRO A 262 -9.61 12.83 44.67
C PRO A 262 -8.18 12.43 45.07
N GLY A 263 -7.93 11.12 45.26
CA GLY A 263 -6.60 10.60 45.59
C GLY A 263 -5.52 10.80 44.53
N VAL A 264 -5.86 11.21 43.31
CA VAL A 264 -4.90 11.59 42.26
C VAL A 264 -4.96 13.09 42.00
N ALA A 265 -6.16 13.64 41.84
CA ALA A 265 -6.37 15.05 41.52
C ALA A 265 -5.87 15.99 42.61
N GLN A 266 -6.05 15.65 43.89
CA GLN A 266 -5.72 16.54 45.01
C GLN A 266 -4.29 16.33 45.56
N LYS A 267 -3.50 15.41 44.98
CA LYS A 267 -2.10 15.22 45.38
C LYS A 267 -1.20 16.30 44.77
N GLY A 268 -0.62 17.15 45.63
CA GLY A 268 0.34 18.17 45.23
C GLY A 268 -0.22 19.13 44.17
N ILE A 269 0.52 19.31 43.07
CA ILE A 269 0.13 20.20 41.96
C ILE A 269 -0.74 19.51 40.88
N ASN A 270 -1.17 18.26 41.09
CA ASN A 270 -1.88 17.49 40.06
C ASN A 270 -3.17 18.17 39.61
N ASN A 271 -3.91 18.82 40.51
CA ASN A 271 -5.14 19.54 40.14
C ASN A 271 -4.87 20.67 39.15
N PHE A 272 -3.76 21.38 39.35
CA PHE A 272 -3.29 22.43 38.46
C PHE A 272 -2.87 21.84 37.12
N THR A 273 -2.00 20.82 37.11
CA THR A 273 -1.51 20.15 35.89
C THR A 273 -2.64 19.55 35.06
N LEU A 274 -3.58 18.82 35.68
CA LEU A 274 -4.74 18.23 35.00
C LEU A 274 -5.68 19.31 34.44
N SER A 275 -5.78 20.46 35.10
CA SER A 275 -6.55 21.59 34.59
C SER A 275 -5.88 22.24 33.37
N GLN A 276 -4.56 22.42 33.40
CA GLN A 276 -3.77 22.90 32.25
C GLN A 276 -3.87 21.94 31.05
N LEU A 277 -3.73 20.63 31.28
CA LEU A 277 -3.91 19.61 30.25
C LEU A 277 -5.31 19.65 29.64
N ASN A 278 -6.35 19.78 30.47
CA ASN A 278 -7.73 19.85 30.00
C ASN A 278 -7.99 21.08 29.11
N PHE A 279 -7.28 22.20 29.33
CA PHE A 279 -7.40 23.39 28.47
C PHE A 279 -6.73 23.25 27.10
N ARG A 280 -5.84 22.26 26.92
CA ARG A 280 -5.15 21.98 25.65
C ARG A 280 -5.49 20.62 25.06
N ILE A 281 -6.35 19.86 25.73
CA ILE A 281 -6.61 18.45 25.42
C ILE A 281 -7.12 18.24 24.01
N GLY A 282 -7.96 19.15 23.49
CA GLY A 282 -8.49 19.03 22.13
C GLY A 282 -7.41 19.13 21.05
N ASP A 283 -6.41 19.97 21.24
CA ASP A 283 -5.32 20.12 20.27
C ASP A 283 -4.31 18.97 20.40
N TYR A 284 -3.99 18.55 21.63
CA TYR A 284 -3.19 17.33 21.87
C TYR A 284 -3.86 16.08 21.34
N THR A 285 -5.18 15.97 21.47
CA THR A 285 -5.96 14.85 20.95
C THR A 285 -5.86 14.77 19.42
N LYS A 286 -6.01 15.90 18.71
CA LYS A 286 -5.87 15.92 17.24
C LYS A 286 -4.48 15.48 16.80
N ILE A 287 -3.43 15.97 17.48
CA ILE A 287 -2.04 15.62 17.18
C ILE A 287 -1.83 14.12 17.45
N LEU A 288 -2.23 13.64 18.63
CA LEU A 288 -2.09 12.24 19.01
C LEU A 288 -2.84 11.31 18.04
N SER A 289 -4.08 11.63 17.68
CA SER A 289 -4.85 10.87 16.69
C SER A 289 -4.15 10.81 15.33
N MET A 290 -3.63 11.93 14.84
CA MET A 290 -2.90 11.95 13.57
C MET A 290 -1.65 11.07 13.62
N VAL A 291 -0.83 11.20 14.67
CA VAL A 291 0.40 10.42 14.84
C VAL A 291 0.08 8.92 14.94
N SER A 292 -0.89 8.54 15.75
CA SER A 292 -1.28 7.13 15.90
C SER A 292 -1.85 6.53 14.61
N ILE A 293 -2.65 7.27 13.84
CA ILE A 293 -3.14 6.81 12.54
C ILE A 293 -1.96 6.62 11.58
N MET A 294 -1.01 7.55 11.52
CA MET A 294 0.17 7.41 10.67
C MET A 294 0.99 6.17 11.03
N PHE A 295 1.24 5.92 12.32
CA PHE A 295 1.91 4.70 12.77
C PHE A 295 1.11 3.45 12.42
N ALA A 296 -0.21 3.42 12.69
CA ALA A 296 -1.05 2.28 12.41
C ALA A 296 -1.09 1.94 10.91
N LEU A 297 -1.20 2.94 10.03
CA LEU A 297 -1.18 2.74 8.58
C LEU A 297 0.19 2.26 8.09
N ALA A 298 1.29 2.82 8.62
CA ALA A 298 2.64 2.40 8.25
C ALA A 298 2.95 0.95 8.70
N LEU A 299 2.69 0.63 9.98
CA LEU A 299 2.82 -0.73 10.52
C LEU A 299 1.90 -1.71 9.81
N GLY A 300 0.68 -1.29 9.49
CA GLY A 300 -0.25 -2.08 8.69
C GLY A 300 0.31 -2.41 7.31
N ALA A 301 0.84 -1.43 6.59
CA ALA A 301 1.48 -1.64 5.29
C ALA A 301 2.66 -2.63 5.36
N ILE A 302 3.54 -2.46 6.35
CA ILE A 302 4.69 -3.37 6.58
C ILE A 302 4.20 -4.79 6.88
N THR A 303 3.21 -4.94 7.74
CA THR A 303 2.67 -6.24 8.15
C THR A 303 2.01 -6.96 6.98
N VAL A 304 1.25 -6.23 6.15
CA VAL A 304 0.66 -6.77 4.91
C VAL A 304 1.75 -7.22 3.94
N GLY A 305 2.79 -6.41 3.74
CA GLY A 305 3.94 -6.78 2.89
C GLY A 305 4.66 -8.04 3.37
N LEU A 306 4.96 -8.14 4.67
CA LEU A 306 5.57 -9.33 5.27
C LEU A 306 4.64 -10.55 5.17
N GLY A 307 3.33 -10.36 5.36
CA GLY A 307 2.34 -11.43 5.20
C GLY A 307 2.27 -11.97 3.77
N PHE A 308 2.32 -11.10 2.77
CA PHE A 308 2.41 -11.52 1.36
C PHE A 308 3.71 -12.28 1.08
N HIS A 309 4.84 -11.80 1.60
CA HIS A 309 6.13 -12.49 1.43
C HIS A 309 6.10 -13.91 2.02
N GLN A 310 5.55 -14.08 3.22
CA GLN A 310 5.41 -15.39 3.85
C GLN A 310 4.45 -16.33 3.08
N GLN A 311 3.47 -15.78 2.35
CA GLN A 311 2.54 -16.58 1.55
C GLN A 311 3.10 -17.02 0.19
N ILE A 312 4.25 -16.50 -0.27
CA ILE A 312 4.81 -16.86 -1.59
C ILE A 312 4.96 -18.37 -1.73
N SER A 313 5.55 -19.04 -0.74
CA SER A 313 5.74 -20.49 -0.76
C SER A 313 4.41 -21.26 -0.84
N THR A 314 3.40 -20.82 -0.10
CA THR A 314 2.05 -21.42 -0.13
C THR A 314 1.36 -21.21 -1.47
N ILE A 315 1.50 -20.04 -2.09
CA ILE A 315 0.91 -19.74 -3.39
C ILE A 315 1.61 -20.55 -4.49
N VAL A 316 2.94 -20.54 -4.53
CA VAL A 316 3.73 -21.26 -5.54
C VAL A 316 3.47 -22.77 -5.44
N ASN A 317 3.68 -23.36 -4.26
CA ASN A 317 3.46 -24.79 -4.04
C ASN A 317 1.99 -25.19 -4.20
N GLY A 318 1.06 -24.26 -3.98
CA GLY A 318 -0.36 -24.49 -4.17
C GLY A 318 -0.80 -24.41 -5.63
N GLN A 319 -0.12 -23.61 -6.46
CA GLN A 319 -0.44 -23.44 -7.89
C GLN A 319 0.25 -24.48 -8.77
N GLN A 320 1.51 -24.81 -8.51
CA GLN A 320 2.26 -25.80 -9.27
C GLN A 320 3.02 -26.74 -8.32
N TYR A 321 2.92 -28.05 -8.60
CA TYR A 321 3.68 -29.05 -7.83
C TYR A 321 5.13 -29.10 -8.28
N TYR A 322 5.36 -29.20 -9.60
CA TYR A 322 6.68 -29.17 -10.21
C TYR A 322 7.23 -27.74 -10.31
N ASP A 323 8.54 -27.58 -10.17
CA ASP A 323 9.23 -26.28 -10.12
C ASP A 323 9.54 -25.75 -11.53
N ALA A 324 9.70 -26.66 -12.51
CA ALA A 324 9.87 -26.30 -13.91
C ALA A 324 9.24 -27.36 -14.84
N ASN A 325 8.81 -26.93 -16.02
CA ASN A 325 8.39 -27.79 -17.13
C ASN A 325 9.13 -27.38 -18.41
N ILE A 326 9.83 -28.33 -19.03
CA ILE A 326 10.67 -28.10 -20.20
C ILE A 326 10.18 -28.99 -21.33
N VAL A 327 9.91 -28.40 -22.50
CA VAL A 327 9.53 -29.12 -23.71
C VAL A 327 10.75 -29.25 -24.59
N ASN A 328 11.09 -30.49 -24.97
CA ASN A 328 12.23 -30.82 -25.83
C ASN A 328 13.55 -30.20 -25.31
N MET A 329 13.91 -30.59 -24.08
CA MET A 329 15.11 -30.13 -23.39
C MET A 329 16.35 -30.24 -24.28
N ASN A 330 17.03 -29.11 -24.49
CA ASN A 330 18.29 -29.05 -25.23
C ASN A 330 19.49 -29.42 -24.32
N ASP A 331 20.68 -29.58 -24.92
CA ASP A 331 21.88 -30.00 -24.17
C ASP A 331 22.29 -28.99 -23.09
N GLN A 332 22.09 -27.67 -23.31
CA GLN A 332 22.40 -26.65 -22.31
C GLN A 332 21.45 -26.68 -21.11
N GLU A 333 20.16 -26.88 -21.36
CA GLU A 333 19.13 -27.04 -20.32
C GLU A 333 19.34 -28.32 -19.52
N ARG A 334 19.77 -29.40 -20.19
CA ARG A 334 20.14 -30.66 -19.54
C ARG A 334 21.33 -30.47 -18.60
N ASP A 335 22.39 -29.80 -19.04
CA ASP A 335 23.54 -29.45 -18.20
C ASP A 335 23.15 -28.60 -16.98
N GLN A 336 22.16 -27.73 -17.11
CA GLN A 336 21.65 -26.91 -15.99
C GLN A 336 20.83 -27.76 -15.01
N VAL A 337 19.92 -28.59 -15.52
CA VAL A 337 19.12 -29.49 -14.69
C VAL A 337 20.01 -30.52 -13.99
N ASP A 338 21.08 -30.99 -14.63
CA ASP A 338 22.00 -31.95 -14.02
C ASP A 338 22.76 -31.38 -12.83
N LYS A 339 22.95 -30.06 -12.77
CA LYS A 339 23.54 -29.36 -11.61
C LYS A 339 22.57 -29.19 -10.43
N LEU A 340 21.27 -29.41 -10.62
CA LEU A 340 20.28 -29.30 -9.54
C LEU A 340 20.41 -30.47 -8.55
N THR A 341 20.37 -30.13 -7.25
CA THR A 341 20.46 -31.09 -6.15
C THR A 341 19.06 -31.56 -5.75
N GLY A 342 18.89 -32.86 -5.43
CA GLY A 342 17.60 -33.40 -5.01
C GLY A 342 16.53 -33.43 -6.11
N LYS A 343 16.94 -33.50 -7.38
CA LYS A 343 16.02 -33.44 -8.52
C LYS A 343 15.25 -34.73 -8.73
N LYS A 344 13.96 -34.61 -9.05
CA LYS A 344 13.10 -35.68 -9.59
C LYS A 344 12.58 -35.23 -10.94
N LEU A 345 12.75 -36.10 -11.94
CA LEU A 345 12.32 -35.85 -13.30
C LEU A 345 11.16 -36.78 -13.63
N ASN A 346 10.06 -36.20 -14.08
CA ASN A 346 8.96 -36.96 -14.68
C ASN A 346 8.89 -36.60 -16.16
N GLU A 347 9.06 -37.59 -17.03
CA GLU A 347 9.15 -37.39 -18.47
C GLU A 347 7.94 -38.03 -19.17
N TYR A 348 7.25 -37.25 -19.98
CA TYR A 348 6.11 -37.70 -20.77
C TYR A 348 6.35 -37.43 -22.25
N THR A 349 6.18 -38.45 -23.07
CA THR A 349 6.38 -38.36 -24.52
C THR A 349 5.03 -38.14 -25.20
N TYR A 350 5.00 -37.20 -26.13
CA TYR A 350 3.79 -36.88 -26.90
C TYR A 350 4.11 -36.63 -28.37
N LYS A 351 3.13 -36.89 -29.23
CA LYS A 351 3.17 -36.57 -30.65
C LYS A 351 2.09 -35.55 -30.94
N SER A 352 2.39 -34.55 -31.75
CA SER A 352 1.46 -33.45 -32.01
C SER A 352 0.95 -33.47 -33.45
N ASP A 353 -0.31 -33.11 -33.66
CA ASP A 353 -0.89 -32.77 -34.96
C ASP A 353 -1.46 -31.33 -34.95
N ALA A 354 -2.22 -30.95 -35.98
CA ALA A 354 -2.80 -29.60 -36.09
C ALA A 354 -3.85 -29.27 -35.00
N LYS A 355 -4.46 -30.27 -34.35
CA LYS A 355 -5.61 -30.13 -33.44
C LYS A 355 -5.43 -30.82 -32.08
N ASN A 356 -4.58 -31.85 -31.98
CA ASN A 356 -4.46 -32.73 -30.84
C ASN A 356 -2.99 -32.98 -30.47
N ASP A 357 -2.76 -33.16 -29.17
CA ASP A 357 -1.52 -33.70 -28.63
C ASP A 357 -1.79 -35.10 -28.07
N TYR A 358 -1.09 -36.08 -28.63
CA TYR A 358 -1.23 -37.50 -28.30
C TYR A 358 -0.15 -37.93 -27.33
N PHE A 359 -0.52 -38.10 -26.07
CA PHE A 359 0.34 -38.59 -25.01
C PHE A 359 0.28 -40.11 -24.90
N ARG A 360 1.41 -40.74 -24.57
CA ARG A 360 1.50 -42.18 -24.39
C ARG A 360 0.96 -42.60 -23.02
N LEU A 361 0.04 -43.56 -22.97
CA LEU A 361 -0.57 -44.04 -21.71
C LEU A 361 0.39 -44.79 -20.79
N SER A 362 1.42 -45.45 -21.33
CA SER A 362 2.43 -46.17 -20.54
C SER A 362 3.25 -45.23 -19.67
N ASP A 363 3.63 -44.06 -20.18
CA ASP A 363 4.40 -43.05 -19.43
C ASP A 363 3.73 -42.67 -18.10
N PHE A 364 2.39 -42.52 -18.06
CA PHE A 364 1.64 -42.20 -16.83
C PHE A 364 1.46 -43.38 -15.87
N LYS A 365 1.59 -44.61 -16.38
CA LYS A 365 1.57 -45.82 -15.53
C LYS A 365 2.93 -46.00 -14.86
N ASP A 366 4.00 -45.82 -15.62
CA ASP A 366 5.37 -45.95 -15.14
C ASP A 366 5.76 -44.80 -14.21
N GLN A 367 5.31 -43.58 -14.54
CA GLN A 367 5.55 -42.38 -13.77
C GLN A 367 4.21 -41.65 -13.52
N PRO A 368 3.54 -41.94 -12.39
CA PRO A 368 2.32 -41.24 -12.01
C PRO A 368 2.54 -39.73 -11.93
N ILE A 369 1.61 -38.95 -12.47
CA ILE A 369 1.71 -37.49 -12.44
C ILE A 369 1.17 -36.95 -11.12
N THR A 370 1.92 -36.03 -10.54
CA THR A 370 1.53 -35.31 -9.33
C THR A 370 1.05 -33.90 -9.70
N TYR A 371 -0.11 -33.52 -9.20
CA TYR A 371 -0.73 -32.24 -9.50
C TYR A 371 -1.46 -31.69 -8.27
N ASN A 372 -1.77 -30.39 -8.29
CA ASN A 372 -2.49 -29.74 -7.20
C ASN A 372 -4.00 -29.77 -7.46
N HIS A 373 -4.73 -30.46 -6.58
CA HIS A 373 -6.18 -30.49 -6.57
C HIS A 373 -6.73 -29.33 -5.74
N PHE A 374 -7.54 -28.48 -6.36
CA PHE A 374 -8.19 -27.34 -5.70
C PHE A 374 -9.59 -27.73 -5.24
N ASN A 375 -9.83 -27.69 -3.94
CA ASN A 375 -11.18 -27.84 -3.41
C ASN A 375 -11.89 -26.47 -3.39
N TYR A 376 -12.80 -26.27 -4.34
CA TYR A 376 -13.60 -25.04 -4.45
C TYR A 376 -14.84 -25.01 -3.52
N SER A 377 -15.06 -26.04 -2.71
CA SER A 377 -16.23 -26.17 -1.82
C SER A 377 -16.07 -25.44 -0.48
N SER A 378 -14.89 -24.91 -0.18
CA SER A 378 -14.59 -24.22 1.08
C SER A 378 -14.31 -22.73 0.83
N ASN A 379 -14.71 -21.87 1.75
CA ASN A 379 -14.34 -20.44 1.78
C ASN A 379 -12.81 -20.18 1.79
N ASN A 380 -11.99 -21.24 1.85
CA ASN A 380 -10.55 -21.25 1.62
C ASN A 380 -10.23 -22.13 0.40
N ILE A 381 -9.49 -21.59 -0.57
CA ILE A 381 -8.86 -22.39 -1.63
C ILE A 381 -7.70 -23.16 -0.99
N LEU A 382 -7.93 -24.43 -0.68
CA LEU A 382 -6.88 -25.33 -0.21
C LEU A 382 -6.50 -26.24 -1.37
N SER A 383 -5.27 -26.09 -1.86
CA SER A 383 -4.64 -27.03 -2.77
C SER A 383 -4.13 -28.22 -1.99
N LYS A 384 -4.54 -29.43 -2.36
CA LYS A 384 -3.90 -30.66 -1.91
C LYS A 384 -3.21 -31.32 -3.08
N THR A 385 -1.95 -31.68 -2.89
CA THR A 385 -1.22 -32.48 -3.86
C THR A 385 -1.86 -33.86 -3.97
N LYS A 386 -2.18 -34.28 -5.21
CA LYS A 386 -2.65 -35.62 -5.54
C LYS A 386 -1.75 -36.21 -6.63
N THR A 387 -1.58 -37.52 -6.58
CA THR A 387 -0.84 -38.27 -7.59
C THR A 387 -1.76 -39.28 -8.25
N THR A 388 -1.73 -39.39 -9.57
CA THR A 388 -2.57 -40.33 -10.32
C THR A 388 -1.85 -40.83 -11.56
N SER A 389 -2.10 -42.10 -11.91
CA SER A 389 -1.69 -42.70 -13.18
C SER A 389 -2.76 -42.60 -14.26
N ASN A 390 -3.93 -42.01 -13.94
CA ASN A 390 -5.02 -41.83 -14.89
C ASN A 390 -4.97 -40.42 -15.50
N PRO A 391 -4.40 -40.23 -16.69
CA PRO A 391 -4.31 -38.93 -17.31
C PRO A 391 -5.64 -38.41 -17.85
N LYS A 392 -6.70 -39.25 -17.88
CA LYS A 392 -8.04 -38.83 -18.30
C LYS A 392 -8.78 -37.99 -17.25
N ASN A 393 -8.22 -37.81 -16.06
CA ASN A 393 -8.77 -36.89 -15.05
C ASN A 393 -8.75 -35.44 -15.58
N GLU A 394 -9.87 -34.71 -15.46
CA GLU A 394 -10.00 -33.34 -15.98
C GLU A 394 -8.96 -32.36 -15.40
N GLU A 395 -8.62 -32.49 -14.12
CA GLU A 395 -7.64 -31.63 -13.45
C GLU A 395 -6.22 -31.91 -13.95
N VAL A 396 -5.91 -33.17 -14.25
CA VAL A 396 -4.64 -33.56 -14.85
C VAL A 396 -4.54 -33.02 -16.28
N GLN A 397 -5.62 -33.11 -17.06
CA GLN A 397 -5.65 -32.53 -18.40
C GLN A 397 -5.44 -31.01 -18.37
N TYR A 398 -6.12 -30.32 -17.45
CA TYR A 398 -5.93 -28.89 -17.26
C TYR A 398 -4.49 -28.55 -16.87
N TYR A 399 -3.90 -29.32 -15.94
CA TYR A 399 -2.51 -29.14 -15.51
C TYR A 399 -1.51 -29.35 -16.67
N LEU A 400 -1.69 -30.42 -17.45
CA LEU A 400 -0.86 -30.73 -18.62
C LEU A 400 -1.01 -29.65 -19.69
N GLN A 401 -2.23 -29.22 -20.02
CA GLN A 401 -2.46 -28.14 -20.98
C GLN A 401 -1.78 -26.83 -20.56
N GLY A 402 -1.85 -26.46 -19.28
CA GLY A 402 -1.16 -25.29 -18.75
C GLY A 402 0.37 -25.37 -18.87
N SER A 403 0.91 -26.59 -18.90
CA SER A 403 2.35 -26.88 -19.01
C SER A 403 2.86 -26.93 -20.46
N MET A 404 1.98 -26.87 -21.46
CA MET A 404 2.36 -26.80 -22.88
C MET A 404 2.79 -25.37 -23.27
N LEU A 405 3.55 -25.24 -24.36
CA LEU A 405 4.05 -23.95 -24.86
C LEU A 405 3.12 -23.33 -25.92
N GLY A 406 2.93 -22.01 -25.85
CA GLY A 406 2.32 -21.22 -26.93
C GLY A 406 0.97 -21.72 -27.43
N LYS A 407 0.88 -21.97 -28.75
CA LYS A 407 -0.36 -22.42 -29.43
C LYS A 407 -0.78 -23.84 -29.07
N ASP A 408 0.12 -24.66 -28.52
CA ASP A 408 -0.17 -26.04 -28.15
C ASP A 408 -1.07 -26.12 -26.91
N ARG A 409 -1.13 -25.06 -26.08
CA ARG A 409 -2.09 -24.95 -24.98
C ARG A 409 -3.56 -25.05 -25.43
N MET A 410 -3.84 -24.76 -26.69
CA MET A 410 -5.19 -24.76 -27.27
C MET A 410 -5.54 -26.10 -27.93
N LYS A 411 -4.60 -27.04 -28.03
CA LYS A 411 -4.83 -28.36 -28.61
C LYS A 411 -5.52 -29.28 -27.62
N LYS A 412 -6.28 -30.24 -28.15
CA LYS A 412 -6.97 -31.23 -27.33
C LYS A 412 -6.01 -32.35 -26.95
N LEU A 413 -5.91 -32.66 -25.66
CA LEU A 413 -5.10 -33.77 -25.19
C LEU A 413 -5.79 -35.10 -25.46
N GLN A 414 -5.06 -36.05 -26.05
CA GLN A 414 -5.49 -37.42 -26.31
C GLN A 414 -4.50 -38.36 -25.64
N PHE A 415 -4.99 -39.40 -24.96
CA PHE A 415 -4.15 -40.38 -24.27
C PHE A 415 -4.34 -41.73 -24.94
N VAL A 416 -3.31 -42.19 -25.65
CA VAL A 416 -3.37 -43.34 -26.57
C VAL A 416 -2.48 -44.49 -26.08
N SER A 417 -2.82 -45.71 -26.50
CA SER A 417 -1.99 -46.89 -26.26
C SER A 417 -0.69 -46.82 -27.06
N ASP A 418 0.31 -47.61 -26.66
CA ASP A 418 1.61 -47.68 -27.35
C ASP A 418 1.48 -48.05 -28.84
N ALA A 419 0.56 -48.95 -29.15
CA ALA A 419 0.27 -49.39 -30.51
C ALA A 419 -0.33 -48.25 -31.36
N GLU A 420 -1.26 -47.49 -30.80
CA GLU A 420 -1.86 -46.32 -31.46
C GLU A 420 -0.85 -45.17 -31.59
N TYR A 421 -0.03 -44.93 -30.57
CA TYR A 421 1.02 -43.91 -30.58
C TYR A 421 2.07 -44.16 -31.68
N ALA A 422 2.42 -45.44 -31.93
CA ALA A 422 3.34 -45.82 -32.99
C ALA A 422 2.79 -45.51 -34.40
N GLN A 423 1.48 -45.54 -34.59
CA GLN A 423 0.82 -45.27 -35.89
C GLN A 423 0.77 -43.77 -36.25
N ILE A 424 0.96 -42.88 -35.28
CA ILE A 424 0.92 -41.42 -35.49
C ILE A 424 2.20 -40.99 -36.20
N LYS A 425 2.04 -40.40 -37.39
CA LYS A 425 3.13 -39.90 -38.25
C LYS A 425 3.55 -38.48 -37.88
N SER A 426 4.06 -38.30 -36.67
CA SER A 426 4.74 -37.06 -36.26
C SER A 426 5.94 -37.36 -35.34
N GLU A 427 6.89 -36.44 -35.32
CA GLU A 427 8.08 -36.54 -34.48
C GLU A 427 7.69 -36.48 -32.99
N PRO A 428 8.22 -37.39 -32.15
CA PRO A 428 7.94 -37.38 -30.72
C PRO A 428 8.60 -36.18 -30.07
N SER A 429 7.82 -35.46 -29.27
CA SER A 429 8.28 -34.43 -28.35
C SER A 429 8.24 -34.97 -26.92
N LYS A 430 9.10 -34.41 -26.05
CA LYS A 430 9.23 -34.81 -24.66
C LYS A 430 8.92 -33.63 -23.75
N LEU A 431 7.98 -33.83 -22.84
CA LEU A 431 7.66 -32.92 -21.76
C LEU A 431 8.31 -33.44 -20.48
N THR A 432 9.28 -32.69 -19.97
CA THR A 432 10.00 -33.03 -18.74
C THR A 432 9.58 -32.09 -17.62
N PHE A 433 9.00 -32.64 -16.57
CA PHE A 433 8.74 -31.93 -15.31
C PHE A 433 9.91 -32.13 -14.36
N VAL A 434 10.35 -31.04 -13.75
CA VAL A 434 11.45 -31.02 -12.78
C VAL A 434 10.89 -30.63 -11.41
N LYS A 435 11.16 -31.46 -10.41
CA LYS A 435 10.97 -31.13 -9.00
C LYS A 435 12.31 -31.14 -8.29
N THR A 436 12.55 -30.18 -7.42
CA THR A 436 13.73 -30.05 -6.57
C THR A 436 13.31 -30.09 -5.10
N ASP A 437 14.24 -30.48 -4.22
CA ASP A 437 14.00 -30.46 -2.77
C ASP A 437 14.07 -29.03 -2.20
N SER A 438 14.73 -28.11 -2.91
CA SER A 438 14.82 -26.67 -2.61
C SER A 438 15.10 -25.92 -3.90
N PHE A 439 14.28 -24.89 -4.18
CA PHE A 439 14.55 -23.90 -5.22
C PHE A 439 15.41 -22.76 -4.66
#